data_AF-A0AAD7S5N3-F1
#
_entry.id   AF-A0AAD7S5N3-F1
#
_cell.length_a   1.000
_cell.length_b   1.000
_cell.length_c   1.000
_cell.angle_alpha   90.00
_cell.angle_beta   90.00
_cell.angle_gamma   90.00
#
_symmetry.space_group_name_H-M   'P 1'
#
loop_
_entity.id
_entity.type
_entity.pdbx_description
1 polymer ?
#
loop_
_entity_poly.entity_id
_entity_poly.type
_entity_poly.pdbx_seq_one_letter_code
_entity_poly.pdbx_strand_id
1 'polypeptide(L)'
;MAAADDSNSYNEHDDRVRGPQFRNRKGRGQFRCRMYSGQGSRPRHRGAYGGGGQGPRGRFEDNDGDVAMNDGNSQDGASHRRFNPYVRRSRRGDDRISQDRGSDGVGGYRGRGRGRAGGGAGGGQRSWFKMTIPYGKKHDKKWLLTALQNRCPLPFTPIHYHTEGNRVQFYIDDSTTANALSKVSRRITDTEGYKVTVLMNPSPPPSFIHTELKPEDLEHLKRCMAKRFDGSQQSLDLNNIRIDPDLVSQNIEVILNRKNCMQAATKIIEENIPELVCLNLSNNRLYKLDDMAELVNKVPNLKALNLSHNELKTERELDKVKGFKLVELWLEKNPLCDHFKDQATYISAIRERFPRLLKLDGHDLPPPIGFDIEVTPTALPPCKGSYFASDDIRILLQRFLQEYYSIYDSADRQPLLHAYHDGATFSLSIPFSMQNPSRCSLGEYHKDCRNIKKIKDPTTRFRLLKHTRLNVVAFLNELPKTQHDIASFTVDVNTYTSMLLSFTVSGVFKEVDGKSRDSTRAFSRVFIAVPSGNAGLSLVNDEMFVRNATTEEIRRAFVAPAPTPSSSPVPTLTAPQQEMLSAFSLESGMNLEWSQKCLQENKWDFNTAAQIFKELKAKGMIPEDAFKK
;
A
#
# COMPACT_ATOMS: atom_id res chain seq x y z
N MET A 1 54.56 35.56 5.33
CA MET A 1 55.22 36.58 4.48
C MET A 1 54.49 36.49 3.14
N ALA A 2 53.51 37.35 2.84
CA ALA A 2 53.64 38.79 2.49
C ALA A 2 54.22 38.97 1.06
N ALA A 3 53.64 39.75 0.14
CA ALA A 3 52.39 40.54 0.11
C ALA A 3 51.85 40.56 -1.36
N ALA A 4 50.58 40.89 -1.65
CA ALA A 4 50.07 42.22 -2.11
C ALA A 4 50.84 42.83 -3.31
N ASP A 5 50.24 43.56 -4.26
CA ASP A 5 48.85 44.03 -4.46
C ASP A 5 48.69 44.41 -5.95
N ASP A 6 47.47 44.59 -6.45
CA ASP A 6 47.17 45.72 -7.36
C ASP A 6 45.66 45.82 -7.69
N SER A 7 45.09 46.99 -7.41
CA SER A 7 43.69 47.31 -7.67
C SER A 7 43.54 48.78 -8.09
N ASN A 8 42.88 49.05 -9.22
CA ASN A 8 42.39 50.39 -9.58
C ASN A 8 41.42 50.35 -10.78
N SER A 9 40.66 51.42 -11.05
CA SER A 9 39.34 51.73 -10.46
C SER A 9 38.61 52.77 -11.34
N TYR A 10 37.28 52.90 -11.21
CA TYR A 10 36.39 53.95 -11.80
C TYR A 10 36.27 53.94 -13.35
N ASN A 11 35.20 54.40 -14.03
CA ASN A 11 33.91 55.02 -13.68
C ASN A 11 32.89 54.75 -14.86
N GLU A 12 31.59 55.09 -14.93
CA GLU A 12 30.62 55.83 -14.08
C GLU A 12 29.16 55.33 -14.35
N HIS A 13 28.15 56.22 -14.36
CA HIS A 13 26.68 56.01 -14.44
C HIS A 13 26.07 56.60 -15.75
N ASP A 14 25.12 55.94 -16.44
CA ASP A 14 23.63 55.98 -16.30
C ASP A 14 22.92 57.20 -16.96
N ASP A 15 21.98 56.95 -17.90
CA ASP A 15 20.69 57.68 -17.92
C ASP A 15 19.61 57.13 -18.93
N ARG A 16 18.36 57.08 -18.44
CA ARG A 16 17.04 57.25 -19.15
C ARG A 16 16.32 56.12 -19.96
N VAL A 17 15.60 55.29 -19.21
CA VAL A 17 14.10 55.31 -19.06
C VAL A 17 13.19 55.26 -20.32
N ARG A 18 12.43 54.15 -20.53
CA ARG A 18 10.94 54.01 -20.32
C ARG A 18 10.39 52.64 -20.81
N GLY A 19 9.44 52.04 -20.07
CA GLY A 19 8.60 50.90 -20.50
C GLY A 19 7.33 51.32 -21.28
N PRO A 20 6.28 50.47 -21.47
CA PRO A 20 5.92 49.28 -20.68
C PRO A 20 5.45 48.02 -21.47
N GLN A 21 4.99 47.00 -20.73
CA GLN A 21 4.46 45.70 -21.22
C GLN A 21 3.08 45.80 -21.88
N PHE A 22 2.76 44.94 -22.87
CA PHE A 22 1.39 44.39 -23.08
C PHE A 22 1.37 43.04 -23.83
N ARG A 23 0.33 42.23 -23.57
CA ARG A 23 0.06 40.91 -24.19
C ARG A 23 -0.63 41.07 -25.57
N ASN A 24 -0.31 40.22 -26.57
CA ASN A 24 -1.26 39.25 -27.17
C ASN A 24 -0.85 38.62 -28.54
N ARG A 25 -1.12 37.30 -28.64
CA ARG A 25 -1.68 36.52 -29.78
C ARG A 25 -1.30 36.75 -31.27
N LYS A 26 -1.00 35.60 -31.91
CA LYS A 26 -1.38 35.14 -33.29
C LYS A 26 -0.64 35.69 -34.54
N GLY A 27 0.32 34.89 -35.03
CA GLY A 27 0.15 34.11 -36.28
C GLY A 27 0.64 34.65 -37.64
N ARG A 28 0.99 33.70 -38.55
CA ARG A 28 1.38 33.82 -39.99
C ARG A 28 2.74 34.51 -40.23
N GLY A 29 3.79 33.80 -40.68
CA GLY A 29 4.11 33.43 -42.09
C GLY A 29 5.60 33.80 -42.32
N GLN A 30 6.39 33.30 -43.29
CA GLN A 30 6.12 32.71 -44.61
C GLN A 30 7.23 31.72 -45.08
N PHE A 31 6.81 30.71 -45.85
CA PHE A 31 7.47 30.02 -46.98
C PHE A 31 9.01 29.91 -47.15
N ARG A 32 9.47 28.66 -47.39
CA ARG A 32 10.07 28.24 -48.69
C ARG A 32 9.79 26.75 -49.01
N CYS A 33 9.54 26.52 -50.31
CA CYS A 33 9.27 25.30 -51.12
C CYS A 33 10.03 23.98 -50.81
N ARG A 34 9.68 22.79 -51.33
CA ARG A 34 8.60 22.29 -52.24
C ARG A 34 8.47 20.76 -52.07
N MET A 35 7.30 20.17 -52.34
CA MET A 35 7.12 18.71 -52.54
C MET A 35 6.63 18.40 -53.95
N TYR A 36 6.91 17.18 -54.44
CA TYR A 36 6.31 16.61 -55.65
C TYR A 36 4.96 15.95 -55.37
N SER A 37 4.16 15.81 -56.42
CA SER A 37 2.71 15.51 -56.39
C SER A 37 2.34 14.04 -56.63
N GLY A 38 1.15 13.66 -56.15
CA GLY A 38 0.47 12.41 -56.52
C GLY A 38 -0.99 12.37 -56.02
N GLN A 39 -1.95 12.60 -56.93
CA GLN A 39 -3.40 12.47 -56.67
C GLN A 39 -3.82 10.98 -56.60
N GLY A 40 -4.97 10.58 -56.04
CA GLY A 40 -6.02 11.34 -55.36
C GLY A 40 -7.27 10.50 -55.02
N SER A 41 -8.17 11.12 -54.24
CA SER A 41 -9.64 10.96 -54.18
C SER A 41 -10.33 9.56 -54.18
N ARG A 42 -11.03 9.27 -53.08
CA ARG A 42 -12.15 8.30 -52.98
C ARG A 42 -13.42 8.79 -53.69
N PRO A 43 -14.40 7.89 -53.91
CA PRO A 43 -15.76 8.17 -53.41
C PRO A 43 -16.38 7.02 -52.59
N ARG A 44 -17.42 7.35 -51.81
CA ARG A 44 -18.35 6.41 -51.14
C ARG A 44 -19.66 6.36 -51.94
N HIS A 45 -20.39 5.24 -51.96
CA HIS A 45 -21.86 5.26 -51.86
C HIS A 45 -22.48 3.94 -51.34
N ARG A 46 -23.83 3.86 -51.30
CA ARG A 46 -24.67 3.04 -50.39
C ARG A 46 -25.31 1.80 -51.04
N GLY A 47 -25.60 0.79 -50.19
CA GLY A 47 -26.70 -0.20 -50.34
C GLY A 47 -26.44 -1.34 -51.34
N ALA A 48 -27.21 -2.43 -51.37
CA ALA A 48 -28.16 -3.03 -50.41
C ALA A 48 -28.53 -4.46 -50.91
N TYR A 49 -28.82 -5.41 -50.02
CA TYR A 49 -29.45 -6.75 -50.24
C TYR A 49 -29.00 -7.68 -51.40
N GLY A 50 -28.75 -8.96 -51.10
CA GLY A 50 -29.02 -10.07 -52.04
C GLY A 50 -27.99 -11.22 -52.15
N GLY A 51 -28.34 -12.38 -51.58
CA GLY A 51 -28.21 -13.73 -52.17
C GLY A 51 -26.88 -14.29 -52.74
N GLY A 52 -26.34 -15.32 -52.07
CA GLY A 52 -26.26 -16.67 -52.67
C GLY A 52 -25.00 -17.14 -53.42
N GLY A 53 -24.24 -18.05 -52.79
CA GLY A 53 -23.37 -19.07 -53.46
C GLY A 53 -22.00 -18.60 -53.99
N GLN A 54 -20.97 -19.44 -54.11
CA GLN A 54 -20.73 -20.84 -53.69
C GLN A 54 -19.26 -20.98 -53.19
N GLY A 55 -18.90 -22.10 -52.55
CA GLY A 55 -17.55 -22.38 -52.02
C GLY A 55 -16.55 -22.88 -53.10
N PRO A 56 -15.58 -23.79 -52.82
CA PRO A 56 -15.60 -24.78 -51.72
C PRO A 56 -14.26 -25.05 -50.95
N ARG A 57 -14.42 -25.68 -49.76
CA ARG A 57 -13.50 -26.59 -49.03
C ARG A 57 -12.14 -26.03 -48.53
N GLY A 58 -11.63 -26.45 -47.36
CA GLY A 58 -12.16 -27.45 -46.42
C GLY A 58 -11.67 -27.26 -44.96
N ARG A 59 -12.40 -27.88 -44.03
CA ARG A 59 -12.11 -28.06 -42.61
C ARG A 59 -12.38 -29.54 -42.28
N PHE A 60 -11.52 -30.13 -41.47
CA PHE A 60 -11.76 -31.33 -40.65
C PHE A 60 -11.34 -30.90 -39.24
N GLU A 61 -12.27 -30.76 -38.30
CA GLU A 61 -12.95 -31.80 -37.51
C GLU A 61 -12.19 -32.07 -36.21
N ASP A 62 -12.84 -31.72 -35.11
CA ASP A 62 -12.40 -31.94 -33.74
C ASP A 62 -12.66 -33.40 -33.35
N ASN A 63 -11.82 -33.97 -32.48
CA ASN A 63 -11.94 -35.36 -32.04
C ASN A 63 -12.01 -35.40 -30.50
N ASP A 64 -13.23 -35.37 -29.97
CA ASP A 64 -13.52 -35.68 -28.57
C ASP A 64 -13.43 -37.20 -28.34
N GLY A 65 -12.87 -37.61 -27.21
CA GLY A 65 -12.55 -39.00 -26.89
C GLY A 65 -12.95 -39.42 -25.48
N ASP A 66 -14.21 -39.18 -25.09
CA ASP A 66 -14.76 -39.68 -23.83
C ASP A 66 -15.19 -41.15 -23.96
N VAL A 67 -14.67 -42.01 -23.10
CA VAL A 67 -14.97 -43.44 -23.08
C VAL A 67 -16.12 -43.73 -22.13
N ALA A 68 -17.27 -44.13 -22.67
CA ALA A 68 -18.34 -44.74 -21.89
C ALA A 68 -18.04 -46.22 -21.61
N MET A 69 -18.25 -46.65 -20.38
CA MET A 69 -18.36 -48.06 -19.99
C MET A 69 -19.73 -48.30 -19.39
N ASN A 70 -20.44 -49.33 -19.88
CA ASN A 70 -21.78 -49.71 -19.44
C ASN A 70 -21.86 -51.22 -19.17
N ASP A 71 -22.92 -51.58 -18.44
CA ASP A 71 -23.57 -52.89 -18.27
C ASP A 71 -23.18 -53.76 -17.07
N GLY A 72 -24.23 -54.28 -16.40
CA GLY A 72 -24.06 -55.15 -15.24
C GLY A 72 -25.27 -55.62 -14.40
N ASN A 73 -26.55 -55.46 -14.82
CA ASN A 73 -27.77 -55.99 -14.13
C ASN A 73 -28.03 -55.51 -12.68
N SER A 74 -29.23 -55.56 -12.07
CA SER A 74 -30.65 -55.79 -12.42
C SER A 74 -31.46 -55.20 -11.23
N GLN A 75 -32.72 -54.74 -11.30
CA GLN A 75 -33.96 -55.42 -11.71
C GLN A 75 -35.16 -54.43 -11.66
N ASP A 76 -36.21 -54.71 -12.44
CA ASP A 76 -37.63 -54.32 -12.28
C ASP A 76 -38.13 -52.84 -12.21
N GLY A 77 -39.22 -52.61 -12.99
CA GLY A 77 -40.44 -52.12 -12.35
C GLY A 77 -41.09 -50.84 -12.88
N ALA A 78 -41.91 -50.97 -13.93
CA ALA A 78 -42.65 -49.88 -14.58
C ALA A 78 -43.48 -48.95 -13.67
N SER A 79 -43.67 -47.71 -14.16
CA SER A 79 -44.55 -46.66 -13.67
C SER A 79 -46.02 -47.08 -13.44
N HIS A 80 -46.68 -46.59 -12.37
CA HIS A 80 -48.03 -45.99 -12.51
C HIS A 80 -48.55 -45.14 -11.32
N ARG A 81 -48.99 -43.92 -11.68
CA ARG A 81 -50.18 -43.16 -11.22
C ARG A 81 -50.37 -42.71 -9.76
N ARG A 82 -50.78 -41.44 -9.69
CA ARG A 82 -51.40 -40.73 -8.55
C ARG A 82 -52.57 -41.52 -7.93
N PHE A 83 -52.66 -41.47 -6.60
CA PHE A 83 -53.92 -41.60 -5.87
C PHE A 83 -54.05 -40.45 -4.86
N ASN A 84 -55.27 -39.94 -4.67
CA ASN A 84 -55.59 -38.85 -3.74
C ASN A 84 -57.00 -39.05 -3.19
N PRO A 85 -57.18 -39.38 -1.90
CA PRO A 85 -58.49 -39.47 -1.27
C PRO A 85 -58.85 -38.14 -0.56
N TYR A 86 -59.85 -37.45 -1.08
CA TYR A 86 -60.43 -36.25 -0.47
C TYR A 86 -61.06 -36.52 0.91
N VAL A 87 -60.94 -35.55 1.83
CA VAL A 87 -62.10 -35.08 2.62
C VAL A 87 -62.04 -33.55 2.74
N ARG A 88 -63.18 -32.89 2.48
CA ARG A 88 -63.42 -31.47 2.79
C ARG A 88 -64.06 -31.33 4.17
N ARG A 89 -63.76 -30.24 4.88
CA ARG A 89 -64.80 -29.36 5.46
C ARG A 89 -64.36 -27.89 5.39
N SER A 90 -65.32 -26.98 5.52
CA SER A 90 -65.27 -25.63 4.94
C SER A 90 -65.56 -24.54 5.98
N ARG A 91 -64.97 -23.35 5.81
CA ARG A 91 -65.73 -22.08 5.74
C ARG A 91 -64.87 -20.88 5.27
N ARG A 92 -65.38 -20.21 4.21
CA ARG A 92 -65.40 -18.77 3.85
C ARG A 92 -64.32 -17.82 4.39
N GLY A 93 -63.76 -16.90 3.61
CA GLY A 93 -64.07 -16.58 2.20
C GLY A 93 -63.10 -15.58 1.56
N ASP A 94 -63.29 -15.40 0.25
CA ASP A 94 -63.06 -14.25 -0.65
C ASP A 94 -62.24 -13.02 -0.17
N ASP A 95 -61.45 -12.35 -1.03
CA ASP A 95 -61.69 -12.17 -2.47
C ASP A 95 -60.43 -12.10 -3.37
N ARG A 96 -60.66 -12.16 -4.69
CA ARG A 96 -59.68 -11.96 -5.77
C ARG A 96 -59.70 -10.45 -6.20
N ILE A 97 -59.01 -9.91 -7.22
CA ILE A 97 -58.27 -10.45 -8.38
C ILE A 97 -57.24 -9.44 -8.93
N SER A 98 -56.49 -9.93 -9.93
CA SER A 98 -55.49 -9.29 -10.80
C SER A 98 -55.72 -7.86 -11.33
N GLN A 99 -54.58 -7.23 -11.66
CA GLN A 99 -54.36 -6.20 -12.68
C GLN A 99 -55.33 -6.23 -13.89
N ASP A 100 -55.65 -5.03 -14.39
CA ASP A 100 -56.13 -4.82 -15.76
C ASP A 100 -55.28 -3.75 -16.49
N ARG A 101 -55.28 -3.77 -17.83
CA ARG A 101 -54.50 -2.91 -18.72
C ARG A 101 -55.39 -1.82 -19.33
N GLY A 102 -55.11 -0.56 -19.02
CA GLY A 102 -55.66 0.59 -19.74
C GLY A 102 -54.62 1.23 -20.67
N SER A 103 -54.85 1.15 -21.98
CA SER A 103 -54.13 1.93 -22.98
C SER A 103 -55.01 3.09 -23.42
N ASP A 104 -54.51 4.32 -23.34
CA ASP A 104 -54.98 5.43 -24.16
C ASP A 104 -53.89 6.50 -24.28
N GLY A 105 -53.77 7.11 -25.46
CA GLY A 105 -52.77 8.13 -25.72
C GLY A 105 -53.27 9.19 -26.68
N VAL A 106 -53.00 10.46 -26.38
CA VAL A 106 -53.24 11.61 -27.27
C VAL A 106 -52.16 12.66 -27.10
N GLY A 107 -51.66 13.19 -28.23
CA GLY A 107 -51.30 14.61 -28.38
C GLY A 107 -49.99 15.10 -27.74
N GLY A 108 -48.94 15.22 -28.55
CA GLY A 108 -47.75 16.00 -28.21
C GLY A 108 -47.73 17.39 -28.88
N TYR A 109 -47.05 18.37 -28.27
CA TYR A 109 -46.50 19.54 -28.97
C TYR A 109 -45.12 19.92 -28.42
N ARG A 110 -44.35 20.66 -29.23
CA ARG A 110 -42.87 20.75 -29.17
C ARG A 110 -42.36 21.81 -28.18
N GLY A 111 -41.25 21.53 -27.49
CA GLY A 111 -40.48 22.50 -26.69
C GLY A 111 -38.99 22.16 -26.59
N ARG A 112 -38.14 22.94 -27.26
CA ARG A 112 -36.68 22.72 -27.41
C ARG A 112 -35.90 22.70 -26.07
N GLY A 113 -34.88 21.82 -25.97
CA GLY A 113 -33.53 22.30 -25.59
C GLY A 113 -32.69 21.53 -24.55
N ARG A 114 -31.56 20.98 -25.03
CA ARG A 114 -30.27 20.76 -24.35
C ARG A 114 -30.13 19.63 -23.30
N GLY A 115 -29.21 18.70 -23.63
CA GLY A 115 -28.15 18.34 -22.67
C GLY A 115 -28.26 17.02 -21.89
N ARG A 116 -28.43 15.87 -22.54
CA ARG A 116 -28.09 14.58 -21.91
C ARG A 116 -26.56 14.43 -21.78
N ALA A 117 -26.05 14.39 -20.55
CA ALA A 117 -24.90 13.56 -20.23
C ALA A 117 -25.45 12.23 -19.67
N GLY A 118 -25.13 11.11 -20.33
CA GLY A 118 -25.64 9.80 -19.93
C GLY A 118 -24.72 9.12 -18.92
N GLY A 119 -25.30 8.62 -17.83
CA GLY A 119 -24.64 7.77 -16.86
C GLY A 119 -25.68 6.97 -16.09
N GLY A 120 -25.98 5.76 -16.55
CA GLY A 120 -27.00 4.90 -15.95
C GLY A 120 -26.38 3.73 -15.18
N ALA A 121 -26.59 3.71 -13.86
CA ALA A 121 -26.55 2.51 -13.01
C ALA A 121 -27.14 2.89 -11.65
N GLY A 122 -28.41 2.54 -11.40
CA GLY A 122 -29.15 2.98 -10.22
C GLY A 122 -28.84 2.18 -8.96
N GLY A 123 -27.87 2.61 -8.17
CA GLY A 123 -27.86 2.39 -6.72
C GLY A 123 -28.52 3.58 -6.02
N GLY A 124 -29.35 3.33 -5.00
CA GLY A 124 -30.15 4.37 -4.34
C GLY A 124 -29.34 5.39 -3.54
N GLN A 125 -28.76 6.38 -4.22
CA GLN A 125 -28.23 7.60 -3.60
C GLN A 125 -29.37 8.31 -2.85
N ARG A 126 -29.22 8.53 -1.53
CA ARG A 126 -30.14 9.38 -0.76
C ARG A 126 -30.18 10.75 -1.43
N SER A 127 -31.33 11.11 -1.99
CA SER A 127 -31.50 12.38 -2.68
C SER A 127 -31.75 13.46 -1.64
N TRP A 128 -30.82 14.43 -1.54
CA TRP A 128 -30.94 15.52 -0.59
C TRP A 128 -31.76 16.67 -1.19
N PHE A 129 -32.60 17.28 -0.34
CA PHE A 129 -33.45 18.40 -0.71
C PHE A 129 -33.22 19.55 0.26
N LYS A 130 -32.78 20.69 -0.28
CA LYS A 130 -32.68 21.96 0.45
C LYS A 130 -34.04 22.64 0.44
N MET A 131 -34.68 22.67 1.60
CA MET A 131 -35.92 23.38 1.83
C MET A 131 -35.62 24.82 2.21
N THR A 132 -36.19 25.78 1.48
CA THR A 132 -36.02 27.22 1.72
C THR A 132 -37.38 27.88 1.94
N ILE A 133 -37.50 28.66 3.01
CA ILE A 133 -38.69 29.45 3.35
C ILE A 133 -38.30 30.93 3.29
N PRO A 134 -38.64 31.64 2.20
CA PRO A 134 -38.48 33.10 2.10
C PRO A 134 -39.26 33.80 3.22
N TYR A 135 -38.69 34.87 3.77
CA TYR A 135 -39.23 35.63 4.91
C TYR A 135 -39.35 34.83 6.22
N GLY A 136 -38.91 33.56 6.25
CA GLY A 136 -39.03 32.67 7.41
C GLY A 136 -38.36 33.17 8.68
N LYS A 137 -37.43 34.14 8.61
CA LYS A 137 -36.82 34.80 9.78
C LYS A 137 -37.85 35.57 10.62
N LYS A 138 -38.96 36.02 10.02
CA LYS A 138 -40.03 36.73 10.72
C LYS A 138 -40.77 35.86 11.74
N HIS A 139 -40.83 34.55 11.51
CA HIS A 139 -41.60 33.63 12.34
C HIS A 139 -40.71 32.92 13.36
N ASP A 140 -41.24 32.64 14.54
CA ASP A 140 -40.55 31.80 15.52
C ASP A 140 -40.29 30.38 14.97
N LYS A 141 -39.14 29.80 15.34
CA LYS A 141 -38.71 28.46 14.90
C LYS A 141 -39.68 27.36 15.34
N LYS A 142 -40.17 27.41 16.58
CA LYS A 142 -41.09 26.40 17.12
C LYS A 142 -42.46 26.54 16.46
N TRP A 143 -42.97 27.76 16.28
CA TRP A 143 -44.19 28.02 15.52
C TRP A 143 -44.08 27.52 14.07
N LEU A 144 -43.02 27.88 13.34
CA LEU A 144 -42.88 27.58 11.92
C LEU A 144 -42.80 26.08 11.66
N LEU A 145 -42.02 25.34 12.46
CA LEU A 145 -41.92 23.89 12.35
C LEU A 145 -43.24 23.19 12.73
N THR A 146 -43.95 23.68 13.76
CA THR A 146 -45.27 23.15 14.14
C THR A 146 -46.32 23.40 13.06
N ALA A 147 -46.35 24.60 12.47
CA ALA A 147 -47.27 24.95 11.39
C ALA A 147 -47.05 24.10 10.13
N LEU A 148 -45.79 23.82 9.77
CA LEU A 148 -45.43 22.90 8.70
C LEU A 148 -45.84 21.46 9.02
N GLN A 149 -45.57 20.98 10.24
CA GLN A 149 -45.87 19.61 10.64
C GLN A 149 -47.38 19.34 10.71
N ASN A 150 -48.19 20.31 11.14
CA ASN A 150 -49.65 20.21 11.19
C ASN A 150 -50.32 20.21 9.80
N ARG A 151 -49.59 20.56 8.74
CA ARG A 151 -50.10 20.59 7.35
C ARG A 151 -49.42 19.57 6.43
N CYS A 152 -48.28 19.01 6.84
CA CYS A 152 -47.61 17.92 6.14
C CYS A 152 -48.26 16.58 6.52
N PRO A 153 -48.66 15.71 5.56
CA PRO A 153 -49.20 14.38 5.87
C PRO A 153 -48.14 13.38 6.36
N LEU A 154 -46.85 13.74 6.29
CA LEU A 154 -45.72 12.91 6.74
C LEU A 154 -44.99 13.60 7.91
N PRO A 155 -44.56 12.85 8.95
CA PRO A 155 -43.65 13.37 9.96
C PRO A 155 -42.30 13.71 9.32
N PHE A 156 -41.71 14.85 9.69
CA PHE A 156 -40.38 15.23 9.19
C PHE A 156 -39.48 15.75 10.30
N THR A 157 -38.17 15.53 10.16
CA THR A 157 -37.15 16.10 11.05
C THR A 157 -36.27 17.04 10.22
N PRO A 158 -36.26 18.37 10.48
CA PRO A 158 -35.44 19.32 9.71
C PRO A 158 -33.96 19.18 10.07
N ILE A 159 -33.14 18.77 9.11
CA ILE A 159 -31.69 18.63 9.30
C ILE A 159 -31.03 20.00 9.13
N HIS A 160 -30.26 20.44 10.12
CA HIS A 160 -29.52 21.71 10.13
C HIS A 160 -30.41 22.93 9.78
N TYR A 161 -31.39 23.22 10.64
CA TYR A 161 -32.18 24.44 10.57
C TYR A 161 -31.31 25.67 10.83
N HIS A 162 -31.18 26.56 9.85
CA HIS A 162 -30.48 27.83 9.99
C HIS A 162 -31.21 28.96 9.27
N THR A 163 -30.86 30.21 9.61
CA THR A 163 -31.42 31.41 9.00
C THR A 163 -30.32 32.11 8.21
N GLU A 164 -30.53 32.30 6.91
CA GLU A 164 -29.60 32.99 6.00
C GLU A 164 -30.25 34.32 5.57
N GLY A 165 -29.73 35.46 6.03
CA GLY A 165 -30.34 36.77 5.77
C GLY A 165 -31.80 36.84 6.27
N ASN A 166 -32.76 36.89 5.34
CA ASN A 166 -34.21 36.90 5.62
C ASN A 166 -34.94 35.62 5.18
N ARG A 167 -34.23 34.49 5.01
CA ARG A 167 -34.85 33.19 4.67
C ARG A 167 -34.41 32.10 5.65
N VAL A 168 -35.31 31.17 5.96
CA VAL A 168 -35.01 29.97 6.74
C VAL A 168 -34.65 28.84 5.78
N GLN A 169 -33.68 28.02 6.16
CA GLN A 169 -33.19 26.89 5.39
C GLN A 169 -32.98 25.67 6.27
N PHE A 170 -33.34 24.50 5.75
CA PHE A 170 -33.06 23.20 6.35
C PHE A 170 -33.02 22.13 5.25
N TYR A 171 -32.53 20.95 5.59
CA TYR A 171 -32.33 19.84 4.66
C TYR A 171 -33.15 18.62 5.04
N ILE A 172 -33.51 17.81 4.04
CA ILE A 172 -34.20 16.53 4.17
C ILE A 172 -33.52 15.53 3.22
N ASP A 173 -33.32 14.28 3.66
CA ASP A 173 -32.68 13.20 2.90
C ASP A 173 -33.67 12.18 2.28
N ASP A 174 -34.98 12.43 2.41
CA ASP A 174 -36.06 11.69 1.75
C ASP A 174 -36.83 12.54 0.73
N SER A 175 -36.97 12.00 -0.48
CA SER A 175 -37.73 12.63 -1.56
C SER A 175 -39.24 12.65 -1.32
N THR A 176 -39.81 11.65 -0.64
CA THR A 176 -41.28 11.61 -0.45
C THR A 176 -41.74 12.70 0.53
N THR A 177 -41.01 12.87 1.63
CA THR A 177 -41.22 13.91 2.64
C THR A 177 -40.91 15.31 2.10
N ALA A 178 -39.82 15.50 1.35
CA ALA A 178 -39.50 16.79 0.74
C ALA A 178 -40.59 17.24 -0.26
N ASN A 179 -41.10 16.33 -1.09
CA ASN A 179 -42.22 16.60 -2.00
C ASN A 179 -43.52 16.89 -1.24
N ALA A 180 -43.80 16.18 -0.15
CA ALA A 180 -44.98 16.44 0.70
C ALA A 180 -44.93 17.87 1.29
N LEU A 181 -43.77 18.30 1.81
CA LEU A 181 -43.58 19.66 2.33
C LEU A 181 -43.63 20.73 1.25
N SER A 182 -43.11 20.47 0.04
CA SER A 182 -43.26 21.40 -1.07
C SER A 182 -44.74 21.66 -1.41
N LYS A 183 -45.62 20.65 -1.25
CA LYS A 183 -47.10 20.78 -1.41
C LYS A 183 -47.79 21.52 -0.26
N VAL A 184 -47.09 21.85 0.84
CA VAL A 184 -47.60 22.72 1.92
C VAL A 184 -47.42 24.22 1.58
N SER A 185 -46.61 24.54 0.57
CA SER A 185 -46.34 25.92 0.13
C SER A 185 -47.63 26.71 -0.13
N ARG A 186 -47.72 27.91 0.45
CA ARG A 186 -48.85 28.85 0.41
C ARG A 186 -50.16 28.35 1.07
N ARG A 187 -50.13 27.24 1.82
CA ARG A 187 -51.29 26.70 2.57
C ARG A 187 -51.29 27.07 4.06
N ILE A 188 -50.24 27.73 4.52
CA ILE A 188 -50.13 28.33 5.87
C ILE A 188 -50.19 29.85 5.69
N THR A 189 -51.06 30.49 6.44
CA THR A 189 -51.19 31.96 6.49
C THR A 189 -50.74 32.43 7.87
N ASP A 190 -49.87 33.43 7.88
CA ASP A 190 -49.36 34.09 9.08
C ASP A 190 -50.35 35.13 9.65
N THR A 191 -50.10 35.65 10.85
CA THR A 191 -50.95 36.67 11.49
C THR A 191 -51.05 37.97 10.69
N GLU A 192 -50.03 38.30 9.88
CA GLU A 192 -50.05 39.44 8.94
C GLU A 192 -50.76 39.13 7.60
N GLY A 193 -51.43 37.98 7.47
CA GLY A 193 -52.06 37.53 6.21
C GLY A 193 -51.07 36.99 5.16
N TYR A 194 -49.77 36.94 5.46
CA TYR A 194 -48.74 36.44 4.56
C TYR A 194 -48.83 34.92 4.36
N LYS A 195 -48.81 34.45 3.11
CA LYS A 195 -48.83 33.01 2.79
C LYS A 195 -47.41 32.44 2.74
N VAL A 196 -47.06 31.65 3.77
CA VAL A 196 -45.73 31.02 3.92
C VAL A 196 -45.41 30.17 2.69
N THR A 197 -44.35 30.54 1.97
CA THR A 197 -43.92 29.83 0.77
C THR A 197 -42.80 28.85 1.12
N VAL A 198 -42.95 27.60 0.71
CA VAL A 198 -41.93 26.55 0.85
C VAL A 198 -41.37 26.24 -0.53
N LEU A 199 -40.06 26.36 -0.68
CA LEU A 199 -39.33 26.06 -1.92
C LEU A 199 -38.45 24.84 -1.71
N MET A 200 -38.58 23.83 -2.57
CA MET A 200 -37.76 22.62 -2.57
C MET A 200 -36.73 22.71 -3.70
N ASN A 201 -35.44 22.61 -3.37
CA ASN A 201 -34.37 22.51 -4.37
C ASN A 201 -33.62 21.19 -4.15
N PRO A 202 -33.47 20.32 -5.17
CA PRO A 202 -32.52 19.20 -5.09
C PRO A 202 -31.11 19.73 -4.81
N SER A 203 -30.39 19.08 -3.90
CA SER A 203 -29.01 19.43 -3.55
C SER A 203 -28.13 18.19 -3.45
N PRO A 204 -26.80 18.32 -3.59
CA PRO A 204 -25.89 17.32 -3.05
C PRO A 204 -26.04 17.20 -1.51
N PRO A 205 -25.46 16.16 -0.88
CA PRO A 205 -25.34 16.08 0.57
C PRO A 205 -24.72 17.36 1.15
N PRO A 206 -25.29 17.97 2.20
CA PRO A 206 -24.73 19.16 2.81
C PRO A 206 -23.32 18.96 3.36
N SER A 207 -22.45 19.96 3.19
CA SER A 207 -21.04 19.88 3.60
C SER A 207 -20.83 19.64 5.10
N PHE A 208 -21.74 20.09 5.97
CA PHE A 208 -21.66 19.82 7.42
C PHE A 208 -21.83 18.33 7.78
N ILE A 209 -22.31 17.47 6.88
CA ILE A 209 -22.32 16.01 7.09
C ILE A 209 -20.90 15.45 7.01
N HIS A 210 -20.03 16.16 6.30
CA HIS A 210 -18.58 15.97 6.30
C HIS A 210 -17.91 16.92 7.32
N THR A 211 -18.50 17.10 8.50
CA THR A 211 -17.76 17.70 9.62
C THR A 211 -16.64 16.72 9.98
N GLU A 212 -15.43 17.00 9.51
CA GLU A 212 -14.23 16.26 9.87
C GLU A 212 -13.99 16.41 11.37
N LEU A 213 -13.69 15.29 12.05
CA LEU A 213 -13.26 15.32 13.44
C LEU A 213 -11.97 16.14 13.50
N LYS A 214 -11.93 17.16 14.36
CA LYS A 214 -10.73 17.97 14.55
C LYS A 214 -9.61 17.10 15.14
N PRO A 215 -8.33 17.49 15.00
CA PRO A 215 -7.23 16.82 15.68
C PRO A 215 -7.44 16.68 17.19
N GLU A 216 -8.04 17.70 17.82
CA GLU A 216 -8.45 17.68 19.23
C GLU A 216 -9.49 16.57 19.51
N ASP A 217 -10.54 16.48 18.68
CA ASP A 217 -11.59 15.47 18.81
C ASP A 217 -11.03 14.04 18.67
N LEU A 218 -10.01 13.85 17.81
CA LEU A 218 -9.32 12.57 17.63
C LEU A 218 -8.56 12.14 18.89
N GLU A 219 -7.92 13.06 19.62
CA GLU A 219 -7.25 12.75 20.89
C GLU A 219 -8.23 12.46 22.03
N HIS A 220 -9.44 13.03 21.98
CA HIS A 220 -10.52 12.64 22.89
C HIS A 220 -11.11 11.26 22.54
N LEU A 221 -11.33 10.96 21.26
CA LEU A 221 -11.73 9.64 20.78
C LEU A 221 -10.68 8.57 21.14
N LYS A 222 -9.39 8.85 20.94
CA LYS A 222 -8.29 7.96 21.31
C LYS A 222 -8.29 7.62 22.80
N ARG A 223 -8.51 8.60 23.68
CA ARG A 223 -8.62 8.39 25.14
C ARG A 223 -9.87 7.58 25.52
N CYS A 224 -11.01 7.82 24.86
CA CYS A 224 -12.22 7.02 25.04
C CYS A 224 -11.99 5.54 24.63
N MET A 225 -11.38 5.31 23.45
CA MET A 225 -11.04 3.98 22.96
C MET A 225 -10.03 3.26 23.88
N ALA A 226 -9.05 3.98 24.44
CA ALA A 226 -8.09 3.42 25.38
C ALA A 226 -8.73 2.96 26.70
N LYS A 227 -9.72 3.68 27.24
CA LYS A 227 -10.51 3.23 28.41
C LYS A 227 -11.37 2.00 28.10
N ARG A 228 -11.78 1.85 26.85
CA ARG A 228 -12.63 0.77 26.32
C ARG A 228 -11.83 -0.43 25.79
N PHE A 229 -10.52 -0.43 25.99
CA PHE A 229 -9.62 -1.50 25.59
C PHE A 229 -9.20 -2.34 26.80
N ASP A 230 -9.44 -3.64 26.71
CA ASP A 230 -8.90 -4.62 27.65
C ASP A 230 -7.65 -5.27 27.05
N GLY A 231 -6.49 -4.94 27.62
CA GLY A 231 -5.20 -5.49 27.21
C GLY A 231 -5.00 -6.97 27.54
N SER A 232 -5.79 -7.55 28.45
CA SER A 232 -5.72 -8.97 28.80
C SER A 232 -6.35 -9.86 27.73
N GLN A 233 -7.48 -9.42 27.16
CA GLN A 233 -8.18 -10.11 26.06
C GLN A 233 -7.81 -9.57 24.67
N GLN A 234 -6.99 -8.51 24.59
CA GLN A 234 -6.76 -7.74 23.36
C GLN A 234 -8.09 -7.38 22.68
N SER A 235 -9.03 -6.86 23.46
CA SER A 235 -10.42 -6.60 23.06
C SER A 235 -10.80 -5.14 23.17
N LEU A 236 -11.42 -4.59 22.14
CA LEU A 236 -11.87 -3.19 22.08
C LEU A 236 -13.39 -3.09 22.01
N ASP A 237 -14.01 -2.41 22.99
CA ASP A 237 -15.46 -2.23 23.05
C ASP A 237 -15.95 -0.86 22.55
N LEU A 238 -16.39 -0.80 21.30
CA LEU A 238 -17.00 0.40 20.69
C LEU A 238 -18.53 0.33 20.67
N ASN A 239 -19.15 -0.50 21.51
CA ASN A 239 -20.61 -0.59 21.64
C ASN A 239 -21.25 0.78 21.91
N ASN A 240 -22.16 1.19 21.01
CA ASN A 240 -22.94 2.43 21.10
C ASN A 240 -22.10 3.68 21.42
N ILE A 241 -20.91 3.82 20.80
CA ILE A 241 -19.92 4.86 21.15
C ILE A 241 -20.46 6.30 21.12
N ARG A 242 -21.52 6.55 20.33
CA ARG A 242 -22.17 7.86 20.22
C ARG A 242 -22.72 8.41 21.55
N ILE A 243 -23.10 7.55 22.49
CA ILE A 243 -23.62 7.96 23.80
C ILE A 243 -22.57 7.88 24.92
N ASP A 244 -21.29 7.69 24.59
CA ASP A 244 -20.23 7.58 25.57
C ASP A 244 -20.11 8.86 26.43
N PRO A 245 -20.12 8.77 27.76
CA PRO A 245 -20.09 9.94 28.63
C PRO A 245 -18.88 10.86 28.41
N ASP A 246 -17.69 10.32 28.10
CA ASP A 246 -16.51 11.14 27.85
C ASP A 246 -16.72 12.00 26.59
N LEU A 247 -17.19 11.39 25.50
CA LEU A 247 -17.41 12.08 24.22
C LEU A 247 -18.55 13.09 24.30
N VAL A 248 -19.66 12.72 24.95
CA VAL A 248 -20.82 13.59 25.16
C VAL A 248 -20.44 14.79 26.04
N SER A 249 -19.61 14.61 27.08
CA SER A 249 -19.15 15.71 27.95
C SER A 249 -18.35 16.78 27.21
N GLN A 250 -17.64 16.40 26.15
CA GLN A 250 -16.85 17.29 25.31
C GLN A 250 -17.63 17.81 24.09
N ASN A 251 -18.92 17.47 23.97
CA ASN A 251 -19.78 17.79 22.83
C ASN A 251 -19.25 17.22 21.48
N ILE A 252 -18.59 16.06 21.52
CA ILE A 252 -18.04 15.36 20.34
C ILE A 252 -19.03 14.28 19.88
N GLU A 253 -19.56 14.42 18.66
CA GLU A 253 -20.51 13.44 18.09
C GLU A 253 -19.80 12.42 17.17
N VAL A 254 -19.38 11.29 17.74
CA VAL A 254 -18.83 10.17 16.96
C VAL A 254 -19.97 9.26 16.48
N ILE A 255 -20.19 9.19 15.16
CA ILE A 255 -21.17 8.28 14.55
C ILE A 255 -20.49 7.33 13.58
N LEU A 256 -20.24 6.09 14.00
CA LEU A 256 -19.48 5.11 13.22
C LEU A 256 -20.13 4.70 11.89
N ASN A 257 -21.43 4.95 11.67
CA ASN A 257 -22.06 4.77 10.37
C ASN A 257 -21.76 5.89 9.34
N ARG A 258 -20.97 6.90 9.73
CA ARG A 258 -20.35 7.89 8.83
C ARG A 258 -18.90 7.51 8.54
N LYS A 259 -18.53 7.51 7.26
CA LYS A 259 -17.19 7.14 6.77
C LYS A 259 -16.04 7.82 7.52
N ASN A 260 -16.12 9.13 7.75
CA ASN A 260 -15.07 9.90 8.43
C ASN A 260 -14.82 9.39 9.87
N CYS A 261 -15.88 9.08 10.62
CA CYS A 261 -15.77 8.55 11.98
C CYS A 261 -15.23 7.12 12.00
N MET A 262 -15.66 6.27 11.05
CA MET A 262 -15.13 4.90 10.92
C MET A 262 -13.66 4.89 10.50
N GLN A 263 -13.25 5.77 9.58
CA GLN A 263 -11.86 5.92 9.18
C GLN A 263 -10.98 6.47 10.32
N ALA A 264 -11.50 7.40 11.13
CA ALA A 264 -10.82 7.87 12.34
C ALA A 264 -10.59 6.73 13.36
N ALA A 265 -11.63 5.95 13.67
CA ALA A 265 -11.51 4.79 14.56
C ALA A 265 -10.56 3.72 13.98
N THR A 266 -10.64 3.44 12.67
CA THR A 266 -9.75 2.52 11.95
C THR A 266 -8.30 2.93 12.06
N LYS A 267 -8.01 4.23 11.86
CA LYS A 267 -6.66 4.80 11.99
C LYS A 267 -6.13 4.70 13.43
N ILE A 268 -6.96 4.99 14.43
CA ILE A 268 -6.58 4.85 15.85
C ILE A 268 -6.24 3.39 16.19
N ILE A 269 -7.00 2.42 15.69
CA ILE A 269 -6.71 0.99 15.86
C ILE A 269 -5.38 0.63 15.19
N GLU A 270 -5.17 1.03 13.93
CA GLU A 270 -3.94 0.79 13.17
C GLU A 270 -2.68 1.34 13.85
N GLU A 271 -2.74 2.59 14.36
CA GLU A 271 -1.58 3.27 14.95
C GLU A 271 -1.25 2.82 16.38
N ASN A 272 -2.19 2.21 17.12
CA ASN A 272 -2.02 1.96 18.56
C ASN A 272 -2.26 0.49 18.98
N ILE A 273 -3.05 -0.29 18.22
CA ILE A 273 -3.48 -1.65 18.60
C ILE A 273 -3.54 -2.59 17.37
N PRO A 274 -2.45 -2.77 16.59
CA PRO A 274 -2.46 -3.65 15.41
C PRO A 274 -2.64 -5.14 15.75
N GLU A 275 -2.38 -5.54 17.00
CA GLU A 275 -2.51 -6.92 17.50
C GLU A 275 -3.92 -7.30 17.97
N LEU A 276 -4.91 -6.40 17.81
CA LEU A 276 -6.29 -6.56 18.27
C LEU A 276 -6.90 -7.92 17.88
N VAL A 277 -7.42 -8.65 18.87
CA VAL A 277 -8.01 -9.99 18.70
C VAL A 277 -9.54 -9.95 18.68
N CYS A 278 -10.15 -9.06 19.46
CA CYS A 278 -11.61 -8.95 19.56
C CYS A 278 -12.10 -7.51 19.35
N LEU A 279 -13.15 -7.31 18.55
CA LEU A 279 -13.73 -5.99 18.28
C LEU A 279 -15.24 -6.01 18.43
N ASN A 280 -15.79 -5.14 19.29
CA ASN A 280 -17.23 -4.95 19.43
C ASN A 280 -17.67 -3.63 18.77
N LEU A 281 -18.57 -3.75 17.79
CA LEU A 281 -19.19 -2.66 17.03
C LEU A 281 -20.73 -2.68 17.15
N SER A 282 -21.27 -3.36 18.16
CA SER A 282 -22.72 -3.46 18.37
C SER A 282 -23.40 -2.11 18.62
N ASN A 283 -24.70 -2.03 18.34
CA ASN A 283 -25.57 -0.86 18.58
C ASN A 283 -25.13 0.45 17.88
N ASN A 284 -24.28 0.40 16.85
CA ASN A 284 -23.75 1.59 16.16
C ASN A 284 -24.56 2.02 14.92
N ARG A 285 -25.68 1.34 14.63
CA ARG A 285 -26.55 1.58 13.45
C ARG A 285 -25.77 1.56 12.13
N LEU A 286 -24.84 0.62 12.01
CA LEU A 286 -24.09 0.35 10.79
C LEU A 286 -25.04 -0.27 9.77
N TYR A 287 -25.18 0.36 8.60
CA TYR A 287 -26.01 -0.12 7.48
C TYR A 287 -25.18 -0.57 6.26
N LYS A 288 -23.85 -0.44 6.35
CA LYS A 288 -22.86 -0.86 5.34
C LYS A 288 -21.51 -1.13 6.00
N LEU A 289 -20.70 -2.02 5.40
CA LEU A 289 -19.38 -2.42 5.94
C LEU A 289 -18.19 -2.04 5.05
N ASP A 290 -18.42 -1.34 3.94
CA ASP A 290 -17.40 -0.80 3.03
C ASP A 290 -16.42 0.16 3.73
N ASP A 291 -16.90 1.01 4.65
CA ASP A 291 -16.07 2.00 5.36
C ASP A 291 -15.08 1.38 6.35
N MET A 292 -15.25 0.11 6.73
CA MET A 292 -14.35 -0.63 7.63
C MET A 292 -13.55 -1.74 6.92
N ALA A 293 -13.68 -1.88 5.59
CA ALA A 293 -12.98 -2.91 4.83
C ALA A 293 -11.44 -2.80 4.91
N GLU A 294 -10.90 -1.60 5.18
CA GLU A 294 -9.46 -1.40 5.39
C GLU A 294 -8.92 -2.15 6.63
N LEU A 295 -9.74 -2.38 7.66
CA LEU A 295 -9.31 -3.09 8.87
C LEU A 295 -8.83 -4.51 8.60
N VAL A 296 -9.34 -5.16 7.53
CA VAL A 296 -8.93 -6.52 7.10
C VAL A 296 -7.42 -6.64 6.91
N ASN A 297 -6.77 -5.58 6.42
CA ASN A 297 -5.32 -5.56 6.19
C ASN A 297 -4.53 -4.99 7.38
N LYS A 298 -5.20 -4.28 8.30
CA LYS A 298 -4.59 -3.52 9.40
C LYS A 298 -4.58 -4.26 10.74
N VAL A 299 -5.58 -5.12 10.98
CA VAL A 299 -5.68 -6.01 12.16
C VAL A 299 -5.83 -7.47 11.71
N PRO A 300 -4.77 -8.09 11.16
CA PRO A 300 -4.83 -9.46 10.63
C PRO A 300 -5.03 -10.54 11.71
N ASN A 301 -4.86 -10.18 12.98
CA ASN A 301 -5.01 -11.06 14.15
C ASN A 301 -6.44 -11.10 14.70
N LEU A 302 -7.38 -10.33 14.12
CA LEU A 302 -8.77 -10.27 14.59
C LEU A 302 -9.47 -11.63 14.42
N LYS A 303 -9.91 -12.20 15.54
CA LYS A 303 -10.60 -13.51 15.63
C LYS A 303 -12.08 -13.38 16.00
N ALA A 304 -12.46 -12.35 16.76
CA ALA A 304 -13.83 -12.15 17.22
C ALA A 304 -14.37 -10.78 16.78
N LEU A 305 -15.54 -10.75 16.17
CA LEU A 305 -16.18 -9.51 15.68
C LEU A 305 -17.66 -9.48 16.04
N ASN A 306 -18.09 -8.52 16.86
CA ASN A 306 -19.49 -8.32 17.21
C ASN A 306 -20.10 -7.16 16.40
N LEU A 307 -21.05 -7.50 15.52
CA LEU A 307 -21.85 -6.57 14.70
C LEU A 307 -23.34 -6.62 15.06
N SER A 308 -23.72 -7.21 16.19
CA SER A 308 -25.11 -7.30 16.65
C SER A 308 -25.80 -5.93 16.78
N HIS A 309 -27.14 -5.92 16.75
CA HIS A 309 -27.94 -4.69 16.94
C HIS A 309 -27.56 -3.54 15.96
N ASN A 310 -27.26 -3.87 14.70
CA ASN A 310 -26.98 -2.90 13.63
C ASN A 310 -28.09 -2.94 12.55
N GLU A 311 -27.95 -2.12 11.50
CA GLU A 311 -28.95 -1.95 10.44
C GLU A 311 -28.54 -2.67 9.13
N LEU A 312 -27.75 -3.75 9.23
CA LEU A 312 -27.26 -4.50 8.07
C LEU A 312 -28.41 -5.28 7.43
N LYS A 313 -28.81 -4.89 6.21
CA LYS A 313 -30.00 -5.43 5.52
C LYS A 313 -29.73 -6.70 4.72
N THR A 314 -28.49 -6.95 4.32
CA THR A 314 -28.13 -8.09 3.47
C THR A 314 -26.81 -8.67 3.90
N GLU A 315 -26.72 -9.99 3.89
CA GLU A 315 -25.52 -10.78 4.11
C GLU A 315 -24.36 -10.39 3.18
N ARG A 316 -24.64 -9.83 2.00
CA ARG A 316 -23.65 -9.29 1.04
C ARG A 316 -22.76 -8.17 1.58
N GLU A 317 -23.16 -7.50 2.67
CA GLU A 317 -22.26 -6.54 3.33
C GLU A 317 -21.03 -7.25 3.94
N LEU A 318 -21.17 -8.52 4.33
CA LEU A 318 -20.07 -9.33 4.86
C LEU A 318 -19.00 -9.63 3.80
N ASP A 319 -19.34 -9.56 2.50
CA ASP A 319 -18.36 -9.72 1.41
C ASP A 319 -17.28 -8.63 1.41
N LYS A 320 -17.51 -7.51 2.09
CA LYS A 320 -16.53 -6.41 2.26
C LYS A 320 -15.48 -6.72 3.33
N VAL A 321 -15.81 -7.62 4.27
CA VAL A 321 -15.00 -7.95 5.45
C VAL A 321 -14.59 -9.43 5.52
N LYS A 322 -14.95 -10.24 4.52
CA LYS A 322 -14.63 -11.67 4.41
C LYS A 322 -13.14 -12.06 4.41
N GLY A 323 -12.23 -11.09 4.38
CA GLY A 323 -10.79 -11.35 4.54
C GLY A 323 -10.36 -11.60 5.99
N PHE A 324 -11.20 -11.26 6.99
CA PHE A 324 -10.93 -11.61 8.38
C PHE A 324 -10.99 -13.12 8.60
N LYS A 325 -10.05 -13.65 9.40
CA LYS A 325 -9.99 -15.07 9.78
C LYS A 325 -10.78 -15.32 11.07
N LEU A 326 -12.05 -14.90 11.08
CA LEU A 326 -12.89 -14.95 12.26
C LEU A 326 -13.14 -16.39 12.73
N VAL A 327 -13.09 -16.55 14.05
CA VAL A 327 -13.49 -17.74 14.81
C VAL A 327 -14.87 -17.53 15.44
N GLU A 328 -15.19 -16.28 15.82
CA GLU A 328 -16.45 -15.91 16.47
C GLU A 328 -17.04 -14.62 15.86
N LEU A 329 -18.36 -14.62 15.65
CA LEU A 329 -19.09 -13.53 14.99
C LEU A 329 -20.48 -13.38 15.62
N TRP A 330 -20.94 -12.15 15.81
CA TRP A 330 -22.32 -11.86 16.20
C TRP A 330 -22.97 -10.94 15.17
N LEU A 331 -24.15 -11.33 14.69
CA LEU A 331 -25.00 -10.60 13.74
C LEU A 331 -26.44 -10.46 14.24
N GLU A 332 -26.79 -11.00 15.42
CA GLU A 332 -28.14 -10.98 15.96
C GLU A 332 -28.80 -9.59 15.89
N LYS A 333 -30.13 -9.59 15.64
CA LYS A 333 -30.97 -8.38 15.52
C LYS A 333 -30.51 -7.40 14.42
N ASN A 334 -29.77 -7.86 13.41
CA ASN A 334 -29.66 -7.17 12.13
C ASN A 334 -30.77 -7.63 11.18
N PRO A 335 -31.38 -6.74 10.35
CA PRO A 335 -32.46 -7.10 9.42
C PRO A 335 -32.12 -8.21 8.42
N LEU A 336 -30.84 -8.47 8.14
CA LEU A 336 -30.42 -9.61 7.31
C LEU A 336 -30.88 -10.98 7.88
N CYS A 337 -31.08 -11.09 9.19
CA CYS A 337 -31.47 -12.35 9.84
C CYS A 337 -32.88 -12.78 9.41
N ASP A 338 -33.78 -11.82 9.20
CA ASP A 338 -35.19 -12.05 8.85
C ASP A 338 -35.38 -12.64 7.44
N HIS A 339 -34.32 -12.64 6.61
CA HIS A 339 -34.34 -13.21 5.26
C HIS A 339 -34.14 -14.73 5.23
N PHE A 340 -33.66 -15.33 6.32
CA PHE A 340 -33.37 -16.76 6.39
C PHE A 340 -34.58 -17.53 6.95
N LYS A 341 -35.01 -18.57 6.22
CA LYS A 341 -36.16 -19.40 6.62
C LYS A 341 -35.84 -20.40 7.73
N ASP A 342 -34.57 -20.75 7.86
CA ASP A 342 -34.06 -21.80 8.72
C ASP A 342 -32.60 -21.52 9.11
N GLN A 343 -32.20 -22.07 10.25
CA GLN A 343 -30.87 -21.85 10.82
C GLN A 343 -29.73 -22.46 9.96
N ALA A 344 -29.99 -23.54 9.22
CA ALA A 344 -28.97 -24.19 8.41
C ALA A 344 -28.60 -23.33 7.18
N THR A 345 -29.59 -22.76 6.49
CA THR A 345 -29.35 -21.79 5.41
C THR A 345 -28.60 -20.56 5.92
N TYR A 346 -28.94 -20.06 7.12
CA TYR A 346 -28.22 -18.95 7.75
C TYR A 346 -26.74 -19.31 8.02
N ILE A 347 -26.47 -20.40 8.73
CA ILE A 347 -25.10 -20.85 9.04
C ILE A 347 -24.29 -21.08 7.75
N SER A 348 -24.89 -21.71 6.74
CA SER A 348 -24.24 -21.96 5.44
C SER A 348 -23.89 -20.65 4.73
N ALA A 349 -24.81 -19.67 4.72
CA ALA A 349 -24.58 -18.37 4.12
C ALA A 349 -23.48 -17.58 4.83
N ILE A 350 -23.35 -17.68 6.17
CA ILE A 350 -22.25 -17.02 6.89
C ILE A 350 -20.91 -17.74 6.64
N ARG A 351 -20.90 -19.08 6.64
CA ARG A 351 -19.69 -19.89 6.45
C ARG A 351 -19.07 -19.80 5.05
N GLU A 352 -19.87 -19.50 4.03
CA GLU A 352 -19.38 -19.15 2.69
C GLU A 352 -18.35 -17.99 2.72
N ARG A 353 -18.49 -17.05 3.68
CA ARG A 353 -17.62 -15.87 3.84
C ARG A 353 -16.60 -16.06 4.95
N PHE A 354 -16.94 -16.81 5.99
CA PHE A 354 -16.06 -17.12 7.12
C PHE A 354 -15.96 -18.64 7.36
N PRO A 355 -15.17 -19.39 6.56
CA PRO A 355 -15.12 -20.86 6.67
C PRO A 355 -14.55 -21.38 7.99
N ARG A 356 -13.78 -20.55 8.72
CA ARG A 356 -13.14 -20.87 10.00
C ARG A 356 -14.02 -20.58 11.23
N LEU A 357 -15.27 -20.16 11.00
CA LEU A 357 -16.17 -19.74 12.08
C LEU A 357 -16.64 -20.94 12.91
N LEU A 358 -16.28 -20.93 14.20
CA LEU A 358 -16.66 -21.93 15.20
C LEU A 358 -17.86 -21.47 16.04
N LYS A 359 -18.06 -20.16 16.22
CA LYS A 359 -19.18 -19.59 16.97
C LYS A 359 -19.91 -18.50 16.21
N LEU A 360 -21.23 -18.55 16.21
CA LEU A 360 -22.11 -17.54 15.61
C LEU A 360 -23.23 -17.19 16.59
N ASP A 361 -23.40 -15.91 16.88
CA ASP A 361 -24.39 -15.38 17.83
C ASP A 361 -24.31 -16.02 19.23
N GLY A 362 -23.10 -16.41 19.65
CA GLY A 362 -22.85 -17.10 20.92
C GLY A 362 -23.15 -18.61 20.90
N HIS A 363 -23.62 -19.17 19.78
CA HIS A 363 -23.83 -20.61 19.61
C HIS A 363 -22.63 -21.28 18.94
N ASP A 364 -22.18 -22.41 19.49
CA ASP A 364 -21.18 -23.27 18.86
C ASP A 364 -21.75 -23.90 17.58
N LEU A 365 -21.01 -23.78 16.49
CA LEU A 365 -21.34 -24.35 15.19
C LEU A 365 -20.70 -25.73 15.04
N PRO A 366 -21.36 -26.69 14.35
CA PRO A 366 -20.75 -27.99 14.07
C PRO A 366 -19.42 -27.81 13.34
N PRO A 367 -18.39 -28.65 13.52
CA PRO A 367 -17.08 -28.45 12.92
C PRO A 367 -17.18 -28.15 11.41
N PRO A 368 -16.46 -27.14 10.88
CA PRO A 368 -16.49 -26.86 9.45
C PRO A 368 -16.02 -28.10 8.70
N ILE A 369 -16.73 -28.49 7.63
CA ILE A 369 -16.38 -29.63 6.77
C ILE A 369 -15.21 -29.22 5.88
N GLY A 370 -14.04 -29.07 6.50
CA GLY A 370 -12.77 -28.97 5.81
C GLY A 370 -12.25 -30.38 5.57
N PHE A 371 -12.16 -30.79 4.30
CA PHE A 371 -11.10 -31.71 3.94
C PHE A 371 -9.81 -30.92 4.13
N ASP A 372 -9.07 -31.24 5.18
CA ASP A 372 -7.84 -30.54 5.56
C ASP A 372 -6.72 -30.94 4.59
N ILE A 373 -6.82 -30.44 3.36
CA ILE A 373 -5.64 -30.20 2.55
C ILE A 373 -4.89 -29.14 3.33
N GLU A 374 -3.82 -29.56 4.02
CA GLU A 374 -2.93 -28.71 4.81
C GLU A 374 -2.24 -27.66 3.93
N VAL A 375 -3.00 -26.66 3.46
CA VAL A 375 -2.48 -25.38 2.99
C VAL A 375 -2.19 -24.50 4.20
N THR A 376 -1.47 -25.10 5.16
CA THR A 376 -0.44 -24.40 5.92
C THR A 376 0.33 -23.58 4.90
N PRO A 377 0.41 -22.25 5.01
CA PRO A 377 1.24 -21.46 4.10
C PRO A 377 2.65 -22.02 4.24
N THR A 378 3.12 -22.75 3.23
CA THR A 378 4.42 -23.44 3.28
C THR A 378 5.46 -22.38 3.62
N ALA A 379 5.98 -22.44 4.83
CA ALA A 379 6.90 -21.45 5.33
C ALA A 379 8.07 -21.39 4.35
N LEU A 380 8.32 -20.21 3.79
CA LEU A 380 9.42 -20.04 2.84
C LEU A 380 10.71 -20.50 3.54
N PRO A 381 11.59 -21.26 2.85
CA PRO A 381 12.87 -21.65 3.42
C PRO A 381 13.61 -20.43 3.97
N PRO A 382 14.25 -20.53 5.15
CA PRO A 382 14.88 -19.38 5.78
C PRO A 382 16.01 -18.82 4.90
N CYS A 383 15.92 -17.53 4.58
CA CYS A 383 16.95 -16.83 3.84
C CYS A 383 18.28 -16.88 4.60
N LYS A 384 19.35 -17.31 3.94
CA LYS A 384 20.72 -17.29 4.45
C LYS A 384 21.50 -16.12 3.84
N GLY A 385 22.69 -15.87 4.35
CA GLY A 385 23.71 -15.07 3.65
C GLY A 385 24.39 -15.90 2.56
N SER A 386 25.68 -15.64 2.32
CA SER A 386 26.49 -16.29 1.29
C SER A 386 26.56 -17.82 1.38
N TYR A 387 26.65 -18.48 0.23
CA TYR A 387 26.87 -19.91 0.06
C TYR A 387 28.03 -20.20 -0.91
N PHE A 388 29.09 -20.86 -0.42
CA PHE A 388 30.34 -21.09 -1.18
C PHE A 388 30.58 -22.54 -1.63
N ALA A 389 29.69 -23.47 -1.28
CA ALA A 389 29.84 -24.94 -1.43
C ALA A 389 31.03 -25.59 -0.69
N SER A 390 32.21 -24.98 -0.65
CA SER A 390 33.39 -25.43 0.11
C SER A 390 34.24 -24.26 0.60
N ASP A 391 35.11 -24.50 1.58
CA ASP A 391 36.03 -23.48 2.10
C ASP A 391 37.12 -23.08 1.10
N ASP A 392 37.57 -23.99 0.25
CA ASP A 392 38.55 -23.67 -0.80
C ASP A 392 37.96 -22.69 -1.83
N ILE A 393 36.73 -22.94 -2.27
CA ILE A 393 35.99 -22.01 -3.15
C ILE A 393 35.70 -20.69 -2.44
N ARG A 394 35.42 -20.70 -1.12
CA ARG A 394 35.26 -19.48 -0.31
C ARG A 394 36.52 -18.63 -0.32
N ILE A 395 37.68 -19.21 -0.03
CA ILE A 395 38.97 -18.51 0.00
C ILE A 395 39.34 -17.98 -1.39
N LEU A 396 39.14 -18.81 -2.44
CA LEU A 396 39.38 -18.43 -3.83
C LEU A 396 38.53 -17.23 -4.25
N LEU A 397 37.21 -17.29 -4.03
CA LEU A 397 36.29 -16.21 -4.41
C LEU A 397 36.49 -14.95 -3.57
N GLN A 398 36.82 -15.06 -2.28
CA GLN A 398 37.12 -13.89 -1.46
C GLN A 398 38.35 -13.13 -1.97
N ARG A 399 39.45 -13.84 -2.32
CA ARG A 399 40.65 -13.22 -2.93
C ARG A 399 40.33 -12.59 -4.28
N PHE A 400 39.68 -13.35 -5.16
CA PHE A 400 39.28 -12.88 -6.49
C PHE A 400 38.43 -11.60 -6.40
N LEU A 401 37.42 -11.56 -5.53
CA LEU A 401 36.55 -10.39 -5.39
C LEU A 401 37.28 -9.19 -4.79
N GLN A 402 38.16 -9.40 -3.83
CA GLN A 402 38.97 -8.33 -3.25
C GLN A 402 39.89 -7.70 -4.31
N GLU A 403 40.61 -8.50 -5.08
CA GLU A 403 41.48 -8.03 -6.17
C GLU A 403 40.68 -7.37 -7.30
N TYR A 404 39.62 -8.03 -7.77
CA TYR A 404 38.76 -7.54 -8.86
C TYR A 404 38.15 -6.18 -8.51
N TYR A 405 37.53 -6.05 -7.34
CA TYR A 405 36.87 -4.80 -6.96
C TYR A 405 37.87 -3.70 -6.55
N SER A 406 39.03 -4.05 -6.00
CA SER A 406 40.12 -3.08 -5.79
C SER A 406 40.61 -2.45 -7.10
N ILE A 407 40.62 -3.20 -8.21
CA ILE A 407 40.93 -2.65 -9.54
C ILE A 407 39.71 -1.89 -10.09
N TYR A 408 38.50 -2.46 -9.94
CA TYR A 408 37.26 -1.89 -10.47
C TYR A 408 36.93 -0.49 -9.91
N ASP A 409 37.25 -0.25 -8.64
CA ASP A 409 37.02 1.04 -7.96
C ASP A 409 38.22 1.99 -8.03
N SER A 410 39.32 1.56 -8.66
CA SER A 410 40.46 2.42 -8.91
C SER A 410 40.19 3.44 -10.02
N ALA A 411 41.12 4.40 -10.20
CA ALA A 411 41.03 5.38 -11.28
C ALA A 411 41.05 4.73 -12.68
N ASP A 412 41.68 3.56 -12.85
CA ASP A 412 41.83 2.88 -14.14
C ASP A 412 41.44 1.40 -14.07
N ARG A 413 40.44 1.01 -14.86
CA ARG A 413 39.97 -0.39 -14.93
C ARG A 413 40.73 -1.23 -15.95
N GLN A 414 41.72 -0.69 -16.68
CA GLN A 414 42.51 -1.47 -17.67
C GLN A 414 43.14 -2.77 -17.11
N PRO A 415 43.65 -2.84 -15.85
CA PRO A 415 44.23 -4.08 -15.34
C PRO A 415 43.25 -5.27 -15.28
N LEU A 416 41.92 -5.02 -15.37
CA LEU A 416 40.93 -6.09 -15.52
C LEU A 416 41.12 -6.92 -16.81
N LEU A 417 41.89 -6.44 -17.81
CA LEU A 417 42.24 -7.22 -19.02
C LEU A 417 42.96 -8.55 -18.72
N HIS A 418 43.51 -8.72 -17.52
CA HIS A 418 44.09 -9.99 -17.04
C HIS A 418 43.06 -10.93 -16.42
N ALA A 419 41.91 -10.41 -15.94
CA ALA A 419 40.82 -11.19 -15.35
C ALA A 419 39.84 -11.75 -16.39
N TYR A 420 39.74 -11.14 -17.58
CA TYR A 420 38.83 -11.59 -18.65
C TYR A 420 39.53 -12.48 -19.69
N HIS A 421 38.84 -13.53 -20.12
CA HIS A 421 39.25 -14.37 -21.24
C HIS A 421 39.19 -13.60 -22.58
N ASP A 422 40.02 -13.96 -23.57
CA ASP A 422 40.06 -13.25 -24.86
C ASP A 422 38.68 -13.13 -25.53
N GLY A 423 37.89 -14.22 -25.51
CA GLY A 423 36.53 -14.29 -26.03
C GLY A 423 35.42 -13.90 -25.05
N ALA A 424 35.74 -13.27 -23.91
CA ALA A 424 34.75 -12.96 -22.87
C ALA A 424 33.57 -12.13 -23.37
N THR A 425 32.44 -12.22 -22.66
CA THR A 425 31.23 -11.44 -22.95
C THR A 425 30.71 -10.72 -21.72
N PHE A 426 30.20 -9.51 -21.92
CA PHE A 426 29.58 -8.69 -20.88
C PHE A 426 28.23 -8.15 -21.34
N SER A 427 27.22 -8.17 -20.47
CA SER A 427 26.05 -7.30 -20.61
C SER A 427 25.54 -6.70 -19.29
N LEU A 428 24.80 -5.61 -19.44
CA LEU A 428 24.25 -4.79 -18.37
C LEU A 428 22.72 -4.80 -18.43
N SER A 429 22.07 -4.91 -17.28
CA SER A 429 20.62 -4.81 -17.16
C SER A 429 20.21 -3.93 -15.97
N ILE A 430 19.05 -3.29 -16.08
CA ILE A 430 18.44 -2.46 -15.03
C ILE A 430 16.94 -2.80 -14.91
N PRO A 431 16.29 -2.55 -13.75
CA PRO A 431 14.86 -2.79 -13.61
C PRO A 431 14.06 -1.94 -14.60
N PHE A 432 12.97 -2.51 -15.13
CA PHE A 432 12.09 -1.79 -16.06
C PHE A 432 11.36 -0.65 -15.33
N SER A 433 11.53 0.57 -15.82
CA SER A 433 10.79 1.75 -15.34
C SER A 433 9.82 2.26 -16.40
N MET A 434 8.61 2.63 -15.97
CA MET A 434 7.63 3.37 -16.78
C MET A 434 7.93 4.88 -16.82
N GLN A 435 8.86 5.36 -15.99
CA GLN A 435 9.20 6.78 -15.90
C GLN A 435 9.96 7.24 -17.16
N ASN A 436 9.82 8.52 -17.50
CA ASN A 436 10.57 9.13 -18.60
C ASN A 436 12.09 8.95 -18.35
N PRO A 437 12.88 8.38 -19.29
CA PRO A 437 14.31 8.10 -19.07
C PRO A 437 15.12 9.32 -18.61
N SER A 438 14.73 10.54 -18.99
CA SER A 438 15.34 11.80 -18.55
C SER A 438 15.15 12.14 -17.07
N ARG A 439 14.28 11.41 -16.35
CA ARG A 439 14.05 11.52 -14.90
C ARG A 439 14.45 10.24 -14.15
N CYS A 440 15.00 9.24 -14.84
CA CYS A 440 15.44 8.01 -14.22
C CYS A 440 16.79 8.24 -13.53
N SER A 441 16.91 7.91 -12.24
CA SER A 441 18.17 7.99 -11.50
C SER A 441 19.26 7.06 -12.05
N LEU A 442 18.88 6.04 -12.84
CA LEU A 442 19.75 5.09 -13.53
C LEU A 442 19.98 5.49 -15.01
N GLY A 443 19.81 6.77 -15.36
CA GLY A 443 19.82 7.25 -16.75
C GLY A 443 21.13 7.01 -17.50
N GLU A 444 22.26 6.91 -16.78
CA GLU A 444 23.58 6.62 -17.36
C GLU A 444 23.65 5.14 -17.83
N TYR A 445 23.21 4.19 -17.00
CA TYR A 445 23.10 2.76 -17.34
C TYR A 445 22.00 2.43 -18.37
N HIS A 446 20.95 3.25 -18.47
CA HIS A 446 19.78 2.97 -19.32
C HIS A 446 20.15 2.85 -20.82
N LYS A 447 21.20 3.53 -21.29
CA LYS A 447 21.62 3.51 -22.70
C LYS A 447 22.10 2.13 -23.16
N ASP A 448 22.70 1.37 -22.24
CA ASP A 448 23.34 0.08 -22.51
C ASP A 448 22.56 -1.11 -21.92
N CYS A 449 21.37 -0.86 -21.36
CA CYS A 449 20.50 -1.90 -20.80
C CYS A 449 20.01 -2.92 -21.86
N ARG A 450 20.41 -4.18 -21.70
CA ARG A 450 20.12 -5.29 -22.60
C ARG A 450 18.93 -6.14 -22.13
N ASN A 451 17.71 -5.60 -22.22
CA ASN A 451 16.51 -6.36 -21.85
C ASN A 451 15.88 -7.12 -23.04
N ILE A 452 16.20 -8.41 -23.21
CA ILE A 452 15.74 -9.26 -24.34
C ILE A 452 14.20 -9.43 -24.39
N LYS A 453 13.49 -9.31 -23.25
CA LYS A 453 12.02 -9.34 -23.20
C LYS A 453 11.42 -8.13 -23.91
N LYS A 454 12.05 -6.95 -23.80
CA LYS A 454 11.61 -5.67 -24.39
C LYS A 454 12.20 -5.43 -25.77
N ILE A 455 13.53 -5.56 -25.92
CA ILE A 455 14.25 -5.37 -27.19
C ILE A 455 14.01 -6.60 -28.07
N LYS A 456 13.38 -6.41 -29.22
CA LYS A 456 13.12 -7.49 -30.20
C LYS A 456 14.11 -7.52 -31.35
N ASP A 457 14.66 -6.37 -31.74
CA ASP A 457 15.64 -6.25 -32.82
C ASP A 457 16.94 -7.04 -32.53
N PRO A 458 17.33 -8.01 -33.38
CA PRO A 458 18.57 -8.78 -33.23
C PRO A 458 19.83 -7.91 -33.25
N THR A 459 19.88 -6.89 -34.12
CA THR A 459 21.06 -6.03 -34.30
C THR A 459 21.39 -5.27 -33.03
N THR A 460 20.36 -4.69 -32.39
CA THR A 460 20.47 -4.02 -31.09
C THR A 460 20.84 -5.01 -29.97
N ARG A 461 20.29 -6.24 -29.96
CA ARG A 461 20.65 -7.27 -28.96
C ARG A 461 22.11 -7.71 -29.06
N PHE A 462 22.68 -7.71 -30.27
CA PHE A 462 24.08 -8.00 -30.52
C PHE A 462 24.96 -6.82 -30.10
N ARG A 463 24.64 -5.59 -30.54
CA ARG A 463 25.37 -4.35 -30.19
C ARG A 463 25.47 -4.09 -28.68
N LEU A 464 24.45 -4.48 -27.92
CA LEU A 464 24.41 -4.33 -26.45
C LEU A 464 25.16 -5.44 -25.68
N LEU A 465 25.60 -6.50 -26.37
CA LEU A 465 26.51 -7.50 -25.80
C LEU A 465 27.94 -7.09 -26.14
N LYS A 466 28.75 -6.76 -25.14
CA LYS A 466 30.17 -6.47 -25.36
C LYS A 466 30.89 -7.81 -25.49
N HIS A 467 31.66 -8.01 -26.56
CA HIS A 467 32.36 -9.27 -26.83
C HIS A 467 33.85 -9.01 -27.07
N THR A 468 34.69 -9.91 -26.56
CA THR A 468 36.14 -9.79 -26.33
C THR A 468 36.52 -8.93 -25.13
N ARG A 469 37.58 -9.33 -24.40
CA ARG A 469 38.05 -8.61 -23.20
C ARG A 469 38.34 -7.13 -23.43
N LEU A 470 38.81 -6.75 -24.62
CA LEU A 470 39.07 -5.35 -24.99
C LEU A 470 37.77 -4.52 -24.97
N ASN A 471 36.72 -4.99 -25.65
CA ASN A 471 35.42 -4.30 -25.66
C ASN A 471 34.73 -4.34 -24.29
N VAL A 472 34.91 -5.42 -23.52
CA VAL A 472 34.42 -5.52 -22.14
C VAL A 472 35.08 -4.45 -21.27
N VAL A 473 36.41 -4.40 -21.18
CA VAL A 473 37.12 -3.47 -20.29
C VAL A 473 37.04 -2.02 -20.79
N ALA A 474 36.97 -1.78 -22.11
CA ALA A 474 36.66 -0.46 -22.66
C ALA A 474 35.28 0.02 -22.17
N PHE A 475 34.25 -0.82 -22.28
CA PHE A 475 32.92 -0.49 -21.78
C PHE A 475 32.88 -0.32 -20.25
N LEU A 476 33.59 -1.15 -19.49
CA LEU A 476 33.69 -0.96 -18.03
C LEU A 476 34.37 0.37 -17.67
N ASN A 477 35.28 0.89 -18.49
CA ASN A 477 35.85 2.23 -18.30
C ASN A 477 34.89 3.38 -18.67
N GLU A 478 33.87 3.14 -19.52
CA GLU A 478 32.79 4.11 -19.82
C GLU A 478 31.75 4.22 -18.69
N LEU A 479 31.63 3.20 -17.83
CA LEU A 479 30.73 3.23 -16.67
C LEU A 479 31.21 4.22 -15.60
N PRO A 480 30.30 4.84 -14.80
CA PRO A 480 30.67 5.72 -13.70
C PRO A 480 31.70 5.12 -12.75
N LYS A 481 32.50 5.97 -12.11
CA LYS A 481 33.47 5.54 -11.09
C LYS A 481 32.72 5.16 -9.82
N THR A 482 33.18 4.11 -9.16
CA THR A 482 32.46 3.43 -8.09
C THR A 482 33.30 3.26 -6.84
N GLN A 483 32.63 3.07 -5.71
CA GLN A 483 33.20 2.55 -4.48
C GLN A 483 32.24 1.48 -3.92
N HIS A 484 32.65 0.22 -3.96
CA HIS A 484 31.88 -0.91 -3.47
C HIS A 484 32.09 -1.13 -1.98
N ASP A 485 31.02 -1.50 -1.29
CA ASP A 485 31.11 -1.99 0.07
C ASP A 485 31.33 -3.52 0.05
N ILE A 486 32.59 -3.94 0.03
CA ILE A 486 32.96 -5.37 -0.01
C ILE A 486 32.44 -6.12 1.23
N ALA A 487 32.29 -5.46 2.38
CA ALA A 487 31.74 -6.09 3.58
C ALA A 487 30.23 -6.38 3.46
N SER A 488 29.52 -5.68 2.56
CA SER A 488 28.11 -5.96 2.24
C SER A 488 27.90 -7.15 1.31
N PHE A 489 28.96 -7.73 0.73
CA PHE A 489 28.82 -8.70 -0.35
C PHE A 489 28.24 -10.03 0.14
N THR A 490 27.15 -10.42 -0.50
CA THR A 490 26.58 -11.76 -0.46
C THR A 490 26.99 -12.51 -1.73
N VAL A 491 27.50 -13.73 -1.57
CA VAL A 491 28.05 -14.54 -2.68
C VAL A 491 27.39 -15.90 -2.68
N ASP A 492 26.75 -16.25 -3.79
CA ASP A 492 26.14 -17.56 -4.01
C ASP A 492 26.89 -18.29 -5.12
N VAL A 493 27.39 -19.49 -4.85
CA VAL A 493 27.96 -20.38 -5.88
C VAL A 493 26.82 -21.12 -6.56
N ASN A 494 26.44 -20.65 -7.75
CA ASN A 494 25.36 -21.20 -8.56
C ASN A 494 25.66 -22.62 -9.05
N THR A 495 26.88 -22.86 -9.53
CA THR A 495 27.32 -24.14 -10.11
C THR A 495 28.85 -24.18 -10.15
N TYR A 496 29.45 -25.31 -9.80
CA TYR A 496 30.90 -25.52 -9.94
C TYR A 496 31.19 -26.91 -10.53
N THR A 497 32.25 -27.00 -11.32
CA THR A 497 32.76 -28.19 -12.00
C THR A 497 34.27 -28.05 -12.19
N SER A 498 34.96 -29.09 -12.69
CA SER A 498 36.38 -29.01 -13.04
C SER A 498 36.71 -28.02 -14.18
N MET A 499 35.71 -27.61 -14.98
CA MET A 499 35.90 -26.74 -16.15
C MET A 499 35.37 -25.32 -15.95
N LEU A 500 34.54 -25.10 -14.93
CA LEU A 500 33.64 -23.95 -14.82
C LEU A 500 33.26 -23.69 -13.37
N LEU A 501 33.34 -22.44 -12.94
CA LEU A 501 32.78 -21.91 -11.69
C LEU A 501 31.84 -20.74 -12.02
N SER A 502 30.55 -20.87 -11.67
CA SER A 502 29.56 -19.81 -11.79
C SER A 502 29.06 -19.39 -10.42
N PHE A 503 29.08 -18.08 -10.18
CA PHE A 503 28.71 -17.48 -8.90
C PHE A 503 28.06 -16.11 -9.09
N THR A 504 27.18 -15.75 -8.17
CA THR A 504 26.46 -14.49 -8.12
C THR A 504 26.94 -13.66 -6.94
N VAL A 505 27.24 -12.40 -7.17
CA VAL A 505 27.65 -11.43 -6.14
C VAL A 505 26.57 -10.36 -6.05
N SER A 506 25.94 -10.23 -4.89
CA SER A 506 24.98 -9.15 -4.60
C SER A 506 25.50 -8.26 -3.49
N GLY A 507 25.39 -6.94 -3.67
CA GLY A 507 25.89 -5.95 -2.71
C GLY A 507 25.53 -4.53 -3.12
N VAL A 508 26.23 -3.55 -2.54
CA VAL A 508 26.02 -2.13 -2.79
C VAL A 508 27.30 -1.39 -3.18
N PHE A 509 27.13 -0.29 -3.91
CA PHE A 509 28.20 0.65 -4.25
C PHE A 509 27.71 2.08 -4.27
N LYS A 510 28.62 3.04 -4.12
CA LYS A 510 28.39 4.47 -4.36
C LYS A 510 29.04 4.90 -5.67
N GLU A 511 28.38 5.82 -6.36
CA GLU A 511 28.95 6.52 -7.53
C GLU A 511 29.77 7.71 -7.03
N VAL A 512 31.02 7.83 -7.45
CA VAL A 512 31.95 8.89 -6.97
C VAL A 512 32.06 10.08 -7.93
N ASP A 513 31.51 9.96 -9.14
CA ASP A 513 31.51 10.97 -10.19
C ASP A 513 30.12 11.15 -10.87
N GLY A 514 30.08 11.95 -11.93
CA GLY A 514 28.87 12.18 -12.72
C GLY A 514 27.79 13.04 -12.03
N LYS A 515 26.57 13.03 -12.60
CA LYS A 515 25.41 13.75 -12.05
C LYS A 515 24.77 13.04 -10.86
N SER A 516 25.13 11.78 -10.68
CA SER A 516 24.56 10.88 -9.68
C SER A 516 25.52 10.63 -8.51
N ARG A 517 26.62 11.39 -8.41
CA ARG A 517 27.59 11.32 -7.31
C ARG A 517 26.89 11.21 -5.94
N ASP A 518 27.46 10.37 -5.08
CA ASP A 518 26.96 9.97 -3.76
C ASP A 518 25.66 9.14 -3.78
N SER A 519 25.07 8.87 -4.95
CA SER A 519 23.97 7.90 -5.09
C SER A 519 24.45 6.50 -4.74
N THR A 520 23.76 5.85 -3.81
CA THR A 520 24.01 4.44 -3.48
C THR A 520 23.15 3.54 -4.38
N ARG A 521 23.82 2.64 -5.10
CA ARG A 521 23.22 1.60 -5.93
C ARG A 521 23.33 0.25 -5.24
N ALA A 522 22.42 -0.64 -5.60
CA ALA A 522 22.53 -2.06 -5.30
C ALA A 522 22.70 -2.82 -6.61
N PHE A 523 23.51 -3.87 -6.59
CA PHE A 523 23.82 -4.66 -7.77
C PHE A 523 23.68 -6.16 -7.48
N SER A 524 23.49 -6.92 -8.56
CA SER A 524 23.64 -8.38 -8.60
C SER A 524 24.44 -8.69 -9.86
N ARG A 525 25.65 -9.23 -9.71
CA ARG A 525 26.56 -9.54 -10.81
C ARG A 525 26.82 -11.03 -10.88
N VAL A 526 26.53 -11.64 -12.02
CA VAL A 526 26.74 -13.06 -12.26
C VAL A 526 28.03 -13.24 -13.04
N PHE A 527 28.97 -13.94 -12.46
CA PHE A 527 30.23 -14.31 -13.09
C PHE A 527 30.19 -15.78 -13.51
N ILE A 528 30.74 -16.05 -14.68
CA ILE A 528 31.07 -17.38 -15.17
C ILE A 528 32.58 -17.37 -15.45
N ALA A 529 33.32 -18.16 -14.70
CA ALA A 529 34.77 -18.24 -14.77
C ALA A 529 35.23 -19.65 -15.15
N VAL A 530 36.34 -19.73 -15.89
CA VAL A 530 37.10 -20.97 -16.12
C VAL A 530 38.39 -20.93 -15.31
N PRO A 531 38.94 -22.08 -14.87
CA PRO A 531 40.24 -22.11 -14.20
C PRO A 531 41.35 -21.54 -15.09
N SER A 532 42.20 -20.71 -14.51
CA SER A 532 43.42 -20.19 -15.13
C SER A 532 44.66 -20.71 -14.40
N GLY A 533 45.83 -20.56 -15.03
CA GLY A 533 47.11 -20.91 -14.39
C GLY A 533 47.32 -20.22 -13.04
N ASN A 534 48.12 -20.83 -12.16
CA ASN A 534 48.40 -20.35 -10.81
C ASN A 534 47.16 -20.21 -9.89
N ALA A 535 46.18 -21.10 -10.05
CA ALA A 535 44.92 -21.10 -9.29
C ALA A 535 44.06 -19.82 -9.46
N GLY A 536 44.26 -19.07 -10.54
CA GLY A 536 43.45 -17.91 -10.89
C GLY A 536 42.12 -18.29 -11.55
N LEU A 537 41.25 -17.29 -11.73
CA LEU A 537 39.98 -17.39 -12.45
C LEU A 537 40.02 -16.49 -13.68
N SER A 538 39.56 -16.99 -14.83
CA SER A 538 39.37 -16.19 -16.05
C SER A 538 37.89 -16.09 -16.41
N LEU A 539 37.35 -14.87 -16.45
CA LEU A 539 35.94 -14.59 -16.72
C LEU A 539 35.61 -14.80 -18.20
N VAL A 540 34.61 -15.63 -18.49
CA VAL A 540 34.08 -15.90 -19.84
C VAL A 540 32.71 -15.23 -20.07
N ASN A 541 31.87 -15.13 -19.04
CA ASN A 541 30.64 -14.34 -19.07
C ASN A 541 30.50 -13.52 -17.79
N ASP A 542 29.99 -12.30 -17.95
CA ASP A 542 29.67 -11.36 -16.87
C ASP A 542 28.35 -10.65 -17.20
N GLU A 543 27.36 -10.77 -16.32
CA GLU A 543 26.10 -10.05 -16.41
C GLU A 543 25.93 -9.19 -15.15
N MET A 544 25.86 -7.88 -15.33
CA MET A 544 25.67 -6.92 -14.24
C MET A 544 24.24 -6.40 -14.23
N PHE A 545 23.49 -6.66 -13.17
CA PHE A 545 22.21 -6.03 -12.89
C PHE A 545 22.39 -4.88 -11.90
N VAL A 546 21.93 -3.67 -12.24
CA VAL A 546 22.04 -2.46 -11.40
C VAL A 546 20.66 -1.88 -11.08
N ARG A 547 20.43 -1.55 -9.81
CA ARG A 547 19.23 -0.85 -9.34
C ARG A 547 19.57 0.21 -8.29
N ASN A 548 18.59 1.04 -7.93
CA ASN A 548 18.70 1.83 -6.71
C ASN A 548 18.75 0.90 -5.48
N ALA A 549 19.58 1.25 -4.50
CA ALA A 549 19.52 0.60 -3.20
C ALA A 549 18.22 1.00 -2.46
N THR A 550 17.70 0.09 -1.65
CA THR A 550 16.59 0.33 -0.72
C THR A 550 17.07 1.12 0.49
N THR A 551 16.17 1.77 1.21
CA THR A 551 16.51 2.50 2.45
C THR A 551 17.21 1.61 3.49
N GLU A 552 16.85 0.32 3.54
CA GLU A 552 17.44 -0.63 4.48
C GLU A 552 18.85 -1.07 4.06
N GLU A 553 19.08 -1.29 2.76
CA GLU A 553 20.43 -1.50 2.24
C GLU A 553 21.32 -0.28 2.48
N ILE A 554 20.82 0.93 2.25
CA ILE A 554 21.56 2.18 2.48
C ILE A 554 21.94 2.37 3.96
N ARG A 555 21.10 1.94 4.90
CA ARG A 555 21.39 1.99 6.34
C ARG A 555 22.50 1.02 6.78
N ARG A 556 22.64 -0.11 6.09
CA ARG A 556 23.66 -1.14 6.38
C ARG A 556 24.95 -0.90 5.58
N ALA A 557 24.86 -0.20 4.45
CA ALA A 557 25.96 0.12 3.56
C ALA A 557 26.98 1.06 4.23
N PHE A 558 28.28 0.75 4.07
CA PHE A 558 29.40 1.54 4.58
C PHE A 558 29.36 1.77 6.10
N VAL A 559 28.62 0.93 6.83
CA VAL A 559 28.77 0.81 8.27
C VAL A 559 30.15 0.19 8.47
N ALA A 560 31.12 1.00 8.90
CA ALA A 560 32.41 0.49 9.33
C ALA A 560 32.15 -0.65 10.33
N PRO A 561 32.86 -1.80 10.23
CA PRO A 561 32.72 -2.84 11.24
C PRO A 561 33.01 -2.19 12.59
N ALA A 562 31.97 -2.09 13.43
CA ALA A 562 32.15 -1.67 14.81
C ALA A 562 33.26 -2.56 15.39
N PRO A 563 34.19 -2.00 16.20
CA PRO A 563 35.25 -2.79 16.81
C PRO A 563 34.59 -4.01 17.46
N THR A 564 34.91 -5.19 16.93
CA THR A 564 34.10 -6.38 17.16
C THR A 564 34.09 -6.63 18.66
N PRO A 565 32.91 -6.70 19.32
CA PRO A 565 32.85 -7.16 20.68
C PRO A 565 33.26 -8.63 20.64
N SER A 566 34.54 -8.89 20.91
CA SER A 566 35.09 -10.22 21.01
C SER A 566 34.19 -11.03 21.93
N SER A 567 33.75 -12.19 21.47
CA SER A 567 32.93 -13.13 22.24
C SER A 567 33.78 -13.87 23.27
N SER A 568 34.44 -13.08 24.11
CA SER A 568 35.12 -13.46 25.34
C SER A 568 34.60 -12.51 26.41
N PRO A 569 34.08 -12.99 27.56
CA PRO A 569 33.57 -12.10 28.59
C PRO A 569 34.74 -11.31 29.19
N VAL A 570 34.94 -10.07 28.72
CA VAL A 570 35.79 -9.10 29.40
C VAL A 570 35.16 -8.88 30.78
N PRO A 571 35.87 -9.18 31.90
CA PRO A 571 35.29 -9.01 33.22
C PRO A 571 34.98 -7.53 33.43
N THR A 572 33.69 -7.18 33.47
CA THR A 572 33.26 -5.82 33.82
C THR A 572 33.75 -5.56 35.24
N LEU A 573 34.60 -4.55 35.41
CA LEU A 573 35.16 -4.21 36.72
C LEU A 573 34.01 -3.88 37.68
N THR A 574 34.10 -4.40 38.89
CA THR A 574 33.18 -4.00 39.96
C THR A 574 33.42 -2.54 40.34
N ALA A 575 32.41 -1.84 40.86
CA ALA A 575 32.57 -0.43 41.26
C ALA A 575 33.79 -0.16 42.17
N PRO A 576 34.11 -0.99 43.18
CA PRO A 576 35.34 -0.82 43.98
C PRO A 576 36.63 -0.96 43.17
N GLN A 577 36.66 -1.85 42.17
CA GLN A 577 37.82 -1.99 41.27
C GLN A 577 37.96 -0.78 40.36
N GLN A 578 36.84 -0.17 39.94
CA GLN A 578 36.88 1.03 39.08
C GLN A 578 37.33 2.28 39.85
N GLU A 579 36.92 2.43 41.11
CA GLU A 579 37.47 3.45 42.02
C GLU A 579 38.97 3.23 42.27
N MET A 580 39.38 1.99 42.61
CA MET A 580 40.78 1.64 42.83
C MET A 580 41.66 1.89 41.59
N LEU A 581 41.15 1.59 40.40
CA LEU A 581 41.81 1.88 39.13
C LEU A 581 42.03 3.38 38.93
N SER A 582 41.02 4.21 39.21
CA SER A 582 41.13 5.66 39.09
C SER A 582 42.17 6.25 40.06
N ALA A 583 42.20 5.76 41.31
CA ALA A 583 43.18 6.16 42.31
C ALA A 583 44.61 5.72 41.93
N PHE A 584 44.77 4.51 41.39
CA PHE A 584 46.07 3.97 41.02
C PHE A 584 46.66 4.63 39.77
N SER A 585 45.81 4.95 38.79
CA SER A 585 46.19 5.76 37.62
C SER A 585 46.65 7.17 38.05
N LEU A 586 45.99 7.76 39.05
CA LEU A 586 46.38 9.05 39.61
C LEU A 586 47.72 9.00 40.37
N GLU A 587 47.96 7.99 41.23
CA GLU A 587 49.23 7.88 41.98
C GLU A 587 50.42 7.48 41.09
N SER A 588 50.23 6.50 40.21
CA SER A 588 51.30 6.00 39.33
C SER A 588 51.65 6.99 38.20
N GLY A 589 50.66 7.79 37.77
CA GLY A 589 50.73 8.63 36.58
C GLY A 589 50.60 7.86 35.27
N MET A 590 50.36 6.54 35.31
CA MET A 590 50.10 5.73 34.12
C MET A 590 48.69 5.95 33.60
N ASN A 591 48.47 5.68 32.31
CA ASN A 591 47.13 5.61 31.75
C ASN A 591 46.32 4.44 32.32
N LEU A 592 45.01 4.44 32.05
CA LEU A 592 44.07 3.49 32.65
C LEU A 592 44.36 2.03 32.27
N GLU A 593 44.81 1.77 31.04
CA GLU A 593 45.09 0.41 30.57
C GLU A 593 46.26 -0.23 31.33
N TRP A 594 47.38 0.48 31.46
CA TRP A 594 48.55 0.01 32.19
C TRP A 594 48.32 -0.03 33.71
N SER A 595 47.53 0.91 34.23
CA SER A 595 47.09 0.89 35.63
C SER A 595 46.22 -0.32 35.95
N GLN A 596 45.29 -0.66 35.06
CA GLN A 596 44.41 -1.83 35.19
C GLN A 596 45.22 -3.12 35.11
N LYS A 597 46.16 -3.22 34.16
CA LYS A 597 47.05 -4.38 34.04
C LYS A 597 47.87 -4.61 35.32
N CYS A 598 48.48 -3.54 35.86
CA CYS A 598 49.26 -3.60 37.10
C CYS A 598 48.41 -4.06 38.29
N LEU A 599 47.18 -3.53 38.44
CA LEU A 599 46.26 -3.98 39.50
C LEU A 599 45.79 -5.43 39.30
N GLN A 600 45.49 -5.85 38.06
CA GLN A 600 45.06 -7.22 37.76
C GLN A 600 46.16 -8.25 38.07
N GLU A 601 47.41 -8.00 37.65
CA GLU A 601 48.56 -8.86 37.93
C GLU A 601 48.84 -8.97 39.44
N ASN A 602 48.53 -7.92 40.20
CA ASN A 602 48.65 -7.85 41.66
C ASN A 602 47.33 -8.14 42.40
N LYS A 603 46.38 -8.85 41.78
CA LYS A 603 45.12 -9.34 42.38
C LYS A 603 44.24 -8.25 43.02
N TRP A 604 44.33 -7.01 42.54
CA TRP A 604 43.66 -5.83 43.09
C TRP A 604 44.06 -5.47 44.53
N ASP A 605 45.30 -5.77 44.94
CA ASP A 605 45.91 -5.17 46.12
C ASP A 605 46.65 -3.87 45.73
N PHE A 606 46.09 -2.73 46.14
CA PHE A 606 46.61 -1.40 45.82
C PHE A 606 48.04 -1.16 46.34
N ASN A 607 48.34 -1.62 47.57
CA ASN A 607 49.63 -1.37 48.22
C ASN A 607 50.74 -2.20 47.56
N THR A 608 50.44 -3.46 47.26
CA THR A 608 51.36 -4.39 46.58
C THR A 608 51.63 -3.92 45.16
N ALA A 609 50.58 -3.51 44.42
CA ALA A 609 50.73 -2.92 43.08
C ALA A 609 51.58 -1.64 43.11
N ALA A 610 51.40 -0.77 44.11
CA ALA A 610 52.13 0.49 44.21
C ALA A 610 53.63 0.28 44.51
N GLN A 611 53.97 -0.72 45.33
CA GLN A 611 55.35 -1.10 45.60
C GLN A 611 56.04 -1.67 44.35
N ILE A 612 55.40 -2.63 43.68
CA ILE A 612 55.95 -3.27 42.46
C ILE A 612 56.07 -2.27 41.32
N PHE A 613 55.10 -1.36 41.15
CA PHE A 613 55.20 -0.25 40.22
C PHE A 613 56.43 0.64 40.51
N LYS A 614 56.66 1.03 41.77
CA LYS A 614 57.81 1.86 42.17
C LYS A 614 59.14 1.15 41.89
N GLU A 615 59.21 -0.17 42.11
CA GLU A 615 60.38 -0.99 41.80
C GLU A 615 60.65 -1.11 40.28
N LEU A 616 59.62 -1.44 39.49
CA LEU A 616 59.74 -1.55 38.03
C LEU A 616 60.07 -0.20 37.36
N LYS A 617 59.54 0.91 37.90
CA LYS A 617 59.87 2.27 37.46
C LYS A 617 61.31 2.63 37.78
N ALA A 618 61.80 2.29 38.97
CA ALA A 618 63.20 2.50 39.35
C ALA A 618 64.18 1.66 38.49
N LYS A 619 63.74 0.47 38.04
CA LYS A 619 64.49 -0.38 37.11
C LYS A 619 64.37 0.01 35.63
N GLY A 620 63.58 1.04 35.30
CA GLY A 620 63.35 1.48 33.92
C GLY A 620 62.60 0.48 33.03
N MET A 621 61.89 -0.49 33.62
CA MET A 621 61.26 -1.60 32.89
C MET A 621 59.81 -1.32 32.45
N ILE A 622 59.30 -0.12 32.69
CA ILE A 622 57.95 0.30 32.29
C ILE A 622 58.05 1.06 30.95
N PRO A 623 57.35 0.63 29.88
CA PRO A 623 57.37 1.32 28.59
C PRO A 623 56.89 2.77 28.69
N GLU A 624 57.47 3.68 27.89
CA GLU A 624 57.06 5.09 27.86
C GLU A 624 55.58 5.27 27.47
N ASP A 625 55.04 4.34 26.66
CA ASP A 625 53.62 4.30 26.27
C ASP A 625 52.67 4.17 27.47
N ALA A 626 53.13 3.63 28.60
CA ALA A 626 52.33 3.55 29.83
C ALA A 626 51.99 4.93 30.43
N PHE A 627 52.75 5.97 30.08
CA PHE A 627 52.59 7.34 30.58
C PHE A 627 51.98 8.30 29.56
N LYS A 628 51.64 7.82 28.35
CA LYS A 628 50.87 8.59 27.36
C LYS A 628 49.39 8.57 27.76
N LYS A 629 48.81 9.77 27.95
CA LYS A 629 47.42 9.99 28.35
C LYS A 629 46.52 10.26 27.16
#